data_AF-K1UL05-F1
#
_entry.id   AF-K1UL05-F1
#
_cell.length_a   1.000
_cell.length_b   1.000
_cell.length_c   1.000
_cell.angle_alpha   90.00
_cell.angle_beta   90.00
_cell.angle_gamma   90.00
#
_symmetry.space_group_name_H-M   'P 1'
#
loop_
_entity.id
_entity.type
_entity.pdbx_description
1 polymer ?
#
loop_
_entity_poly.entity_id
_entity_poly.type
_entity_poly.pdbx_seq_one_letter_code
_entity_poly.pdbx_strand_id
1 'polypeptide(L)'
;IAYLYRTFRKKEGSITLAAQNILFLKNMPSGIKDSIIINCATKIILDHSEHRQNLPEIQSVLSINDEEIYMIESLQRTDRWREFFIKMSNDAFIFRNEVSDFAAVAFDSKQSTVVRIKQLFKETGSTYTAINLYLEERRKQYG
;
A
#
# COMPACT_ATOMS: atom_id res chain seq x y z
N ILE A 1 -18.18 6.57 -13.99
CA ILE A 1 -17.48 6.28 -12.72
C ILE A 1 -18.41 6.38 -11.50
N ALA A 2 -19.23 7.43 -11.36
CA ALA A 2 -20.20 7.59 -10.25
C ALA A 2 -21.08 6.36 -9.96
N TYR A 3 -21.52 5.67 -11.02
CA TYR A 3 -22.48 4.57 -10.94
C TYR A 3 -21.85 3.22 -10.53
N LEU A 4 -20.53 3.08 -10.61
CA LEU A 4 -19.86 1.81 -10.27
C LEU A 4 -19.94 1.50 -8.77
N TYR A 5 -19.65 2.47 -7.90
CA TYR A 5 -19.53 2.24 -6.45
C TYR A 5 -20.79 1.70 -5.78
N ARG A 6 -21.98 2.13 -6.23
CA ARG A 6 -23.25 1.61 -5.69
C ARG A 6 -23.63 0.24 -6.23
N THR A 7 -23.18 -0.10 -7.43
CA THR A 7 -23.64 -1.29 -8.15
C THR A 7 -22.80 -2.53 -7.84
N PHE A 8 -21.50 -2.37 -7.57
CA PHE A 8 -20.60 -3.50 -7.29
C PHE A 8 -20.85 -4.18 -5.93
N ARG A 9 -21.23 -3.44 -4.88
CA ARG A 9 -21.58 -4.05 -3.58
C ARG A 9 -22.72 -5.05 -3.69
N LYS A 10 -23.69 -4.82 -4.59
CA LYS A 10 -24.81 -5.73 -4.87
C LYS A 10 -24.41 -7.00 -5.63
N LYS A 11 -23.18 -7.07 -6.14
CA LYS A 11 -22.60 -8.20 -6.88
C LYS A 11 -21.41 -8.82 -6.13
N GLU A 12 -21.32 -8.60 -4.82
CA GLU A 12 -20.21 -9.04 -3.97
C GLU A 12 -18.83 -8.53 -4.44
N GLY A 13 -18.79 -7.47 -5.24
CA GLY A 13 -17.56 -6.86 -5.72
C GLY A 13 -17.04 -5.80 -4.75
N SER A 14 -15.73 -5.78 -4.53
CA SER A 14 -15.01 -4.71 -3.82
C SER A 14 -14.37 -3.74 -4.79
N ILE A 15 -14.41 -2.45 -4.50
CA ILE A 15 -13.63 -1.45 -5.23
C ILE A 15 -12.56 -0.91 -4.30
N THR A 16 -11.31 -1.00 -4.74
CA THR A 16 -10.15 -0.46 -4.03
C THR A 16 -9.65 0.77 -4.78
N LEU A 17 -9.52 1.89 -4.06
CA LEU A 17 -8.89 3.11 -4.54
C LEU A 17 -7.52 3.25 -3.87
N ALA A 18 -6.48 3.42 -4.68
CA ALA A 18 -5.13 3.72 -4.21
C ALA A 18 -4.69 5.07 -4.78
N ALA A 19 -4.31 6.00 -3.90
CA ALA A 19 -3.85 7.32 -4.25
C ALA A 19 -2.72 7.75 -3.31
N GLN A 20 -1.76 8.53 -3.83
CA GLN A 20 -0.68 9.09 -3.02
C GLN A 20 -1.10 10.35 -2.27
N ASN A 21 -2.11 11.06 -2.76
CA ASN A 21 -2.57 12.29 -2.17
C ASN A 21 -4.10 12.33 -2.18
N ILE A 22 -4.71 12.70 -1.06
CA ILE A 22 -6.15 12.80 -0.86
C ILE A 22 -6.81 13.94 -1.68
N LEU A 23 -6.03 14.89 -2.19
CA LEU A 23 -6.50 16.02 -3.01
C LEU A 23 -7.30 15.59 -4.25
N PHE A 24 -7.12 14.37 -4.77
CA PHE A 24 -7.96 13.87 -5.86
C PHE A 24 -9.44 13.75 -5.47
N LEU A 25 -9.74 13.52 -4.18
CA LEU A 25 -11.12 13.51 -3.67
C LEU A 25 -11.75 14.91 -3.70
N LYS A 26 -10.96 15.98 -3.57
CA LYS A 26 -11.45 17.36 -3.65
C LYS A 26 -11.87 17.75 -5.06
N ASN A 27 -11.14 17.26 -6.07
CA ASN A 27 -11.41 17.56 -7.48
C ASN A 27 -12.51 16.69 -8.09
N MET A 28 -13.11 15.77 -7.31
CA MET A 28 -14.20 14.93 -7.78
C MET A 28 -15.57 15.61 -7.63
N PRO A 29 -16.54 15.27 -8.50
CA PRO A 29 -17.93 15.69 -8.33
C PRO A 29 -18.45 15.29 -6.94
N SER A 30 -19.12 16.22 -6.25
CA SER A 30 -19.58 16.06 -4.85
C SER A 30 -20.36 14.76 -4.63
N GLY A 31 -21.31 14.43 -5.52
CA GLY A 31 -22.10 13.19 -5.41
C GLY A 31 -21.29 11.89 -5.49
N ILE A 32 -20.12 11.89 -6.13
CA ILE A 32 -19.21 10.73 -6.18
C ILE A 32 -18.39 10.67 -4.90
N LYS A 33 -17.82 11.82 -4.51
CA LYS A 33 -17.01 11.97 -3.29
C LYS A 33 -17.79 11.47 -2.06
N ASP A 34 -19.01 11.96 -1.86
CA ASP A 34 -19.82 11.61 -0.70
C ASP A 34 -20.20 10.13 -0.73
N SER A 35 -20.50 9.58 -1.91
CA SER A 35 -20.80 8.15 -2.05
C SER A 35 -19.59 7.27 -1.74
N ILE A 36 -18.36 7.69 -2.06
CA ILE A 36 -17.15 6.95 -1.70
C ILE A 36 -16.94 7.02 -0.18
N ILE A 37 -16.97 8.21 0.40
CA ILE A 37 -16.71 8.42 1.84
C ILE A 37 -17.71 7.62 2.70
N ILE A 38 -19.01 7.69 2.39
CA ILE A 38 -20.07 7.02 3.15
C ILE A 38 -19.99 5.50 3.04
N ASN A 39 -19.64 4.96 1.86
CA ASN A 39 -19.64 3.51 1.65
C ASN A 39 -18.28 2.84 1.91
N CYS A 40 -17.21 3.62 2.08
CA CYS A 40 -15.87 3.10 2.35
C CYS A 40 -15.74 2.69 3.82
N ALA A 41 -16.10 1.44 4.12
CA ALA A 41 -15.99 0.89 5.47
C ALA A 41 -14.53 0.67 5.91
N THR A 42 -13.67 0.23 4.98
CA THR A 42 -12.26 -0.06 5.26
C THR A 42 -11.36 0.99 4.64
N LYS A 43 -10.49 1.57 5.46
CA LYS A 43 -9.51 2.58 5.05
C LYS A 43 -8.12 2.12 5.44
N ILE A 44 -7.20 2.11 4.48
CA ILE A 44 -5.81 1.72 4.68
C ILE A 44 -4.94 2.95 4.45
N ILE A 45 -4.16 3.33 5.45
CA ILE A 45 -3.31 4.53 5.41
C ILE A 45 -1.88 4.09 5.68
N LEU A 46 -1.02 4.39 4.71
CA LEU A 46 0.43 4.19 4.82
C LEU A 46 1.08 5.39 5.52
N ASP A 47 2.36 5.27 5.85
CA ASP A 47 3.15 6.35 6.44
C ASP A 47 3.04 7.66 5.62
N HIS A 48 2.61 8.73 6.30
CA HIS A 48 2.48 10.10 5.78
C HIS A 48 3.45 11.09 6.48
N SER A 49 4.52 10.60 7.11
CA SER A 49 5.53 11.42 7.82
C SER A 49 6.10 12.57 6.98
N GLU A 50 6.30 12.37 5.68
CA GLU A 50 6.78 13.38 4.73
C GLU A 50 5.69 14.39 4.29
N HIS A 51 4.43 14.11 4.61
CA HIS A 51 3.27 14.86 4.18
C HIS A 51 2.32 15.21 5.34
N ARG A 52 2.88 15.48 6.54
CA ARG A 52 2.11 15.82 7.75
C ARG A 52 1.15 16.99 7.56
N GLN A 53 1.48 17.94 6.68
CA GLN A 53 0.61 19.05 6.31
C GLN A 53 -0.75 18.60 5.74
N ASN A 54 -0.84 17.38 5.21
CA ASN A 54 -2.07 16.82 4.67
C ASN A 54 -2.91 16.06 5.71
N LEU A 55 -2.40 15.83 6.92
CA LEU A 55 -3.10 15.06 7.96
C LEU A 55 -4.45 15.67 8.37
N PRO A 56 -4.60 17.00 8.55
CA PRO A 56 -5.91 17.60 8.85
C PRO A 56 -6.93 17.37 7.72
N GLU A 57 -6.46 17.33 6.48
CA GLU A 57 -7.31 17.04 5.33
C GLU A 57 -7.75 15.57 5.32
N ILE A 58 -6.83 14.65 5.60
CA ILE A 58 -7.14 13.23 5.75
C ILE A 58 -8.17 13.05 6.88
N GLN A 59 -7.98 13.73 8.01
CA GLN A 59 -8.89 13.69 9.14
C GLN A 59 -10.33 14.07 8.76
N SER A 60 -10.49 15.23 8.13
CA SER A 60 -11.80 15.75 7.73
C SER A 60 -12.48 14.91 6.62
N VAL A 61 -11.71 14.44 5.64
CA VAL A 61 -12.27 13.74 4.47
C VAL A 61 -12.55 12.26 4.75
N LEU A 62 -11.72 11.62 5.57
CA LEU A 62 -11.81 10.19 5.84
C LEU A 62 -12.49 9.84 7.17
N SER A 63 -13.00 10.84 7.91
CA SER A 63 -13.67 10.65 9.19
C SER A 63 -12.77 9.91 10.19
N ILE A 64 -11.55 10.40 10.33
CA ILE A 64 -10.54 9.89 11.26
C ILE A 64 -10.58 10.77 12.50
N ASN A 65 -10.50 10.18 13.69
CA ASN A 65 -10.47 10.94 14.94
C ASN A 65 -9.02 11.31 15.36
N ASP A 66 -8.87 12.11 16.42
CA ASP A 66 -7.54 12.56 16.87
C ASP A 66 -6.65 11.39 17.35
N GLU A 67 -7.22 10.38 18.00
CA GLU A 67 -6.50 9.19 18.46
C GLU A 67 -5.94 8.38 17.27
N GLU A 68 -6.74 8.23 16.21
CA GLU A 68 -6.36 7.54 14.98
C GLU A 68 -5.31 8.33 14.19
N ILE A 69 -5.35 9.67 14.22
CA ILE A 69 -4.28 10.49 13.67
C ILE A 69 -2.97 10.23 14.41
N TYR A 70 -3.00 10.17 15.74
CA TYR A 70 -1.81 9.82 16.51
C TYR A 70 -1.26 8.43 16.15
N MET A 71 -2.14 7.44 15.93
CA MET A 71 -1.74 6.12 15.43
C MET A 71 -1.05 6.21 14.05
N ILE A 72 -1.60 7.00 13.13
CA ILE A 72 -1.01 7.21 11.79
C ILE A 72 0.36 7.91 11.88
N GLU A 73 0.50 8.89 12.76
CA GLU A 73 1.77 9.59 12.98
C GLU A 73 2.84 8.70 13.63
N SER A 74 2.43 7.67 14.36
CA SER A 74 3.33 6.71 15.01
C SER A 74 3.85 5.62 14.08
N LEU A 75 3.35 5.52 12.85
CA LEU A 75 3.74 4.48 11.89
C LEU A 75 5.24 4.50 11.61
N GLN A 76 5.86 3.33 11.65
CA GLN A 76 7.26 3.16 11.36
C GLN A 76 7.49 2.45 10.02
N ARG A 77 8.60 2.81 9.35
CA ARG A 77 9.07 2.11 8.15
C ARG A 77 10.55 1.82 8.28
N THR A 78 10.92 0.62 7.86
CA THR A 78 12.32 0.18 7.72
C THR A 78 12.52 -0.38 6.31
N ASP A 79 13.74 -0.78 6.00
CA ASP A 79 14.03 -1.46 4.73
C ASP A 79 13.41 -2.86 4.63
N ARG A 80 13.09 -3.50 5.77
CA ARG A 80 12.56 -4.88 5.82
C ARG A 80 11.06 -4.95 5.97
N TRP A 81 10.50 -4.05 6.78
CA TRP A 81 9.07 -4.06 7.09
C TRP A 81 8.51 -2.64 7.10
N ARG A 82 7.21 -2.55 6.85
CA ARG A 82 6.47 -1.29 6.83
C ARG A 82 5.20 -1.44 7.64
N GLU A 83 4.93 -0.46 8.49
CA GLU A 83 3.65 -0.38 9.18
C GLU A 83 2.62 0.39 8.37
N PHE A 84 1.36 0.03 8.59
CA PHE A 84 0.22 0.68 7.99
C PHE A 84 -0.96 0.64 8.94
N PHE A 85 -1.75 1.71 8.89
CA PHE A 85 -2.96 1.86 9.65
C PHE A 85 -4.14 1.28 8.87
N ILE A 86 -5.00 0.51 9.53
CA ILE A 86 -6.28 0.05 8.99
C ILE A 86 -7.40 0.50 9.93
N LYS A 87 -8.36 1.26 9.39
CA LYS A 87 -9.65 1.49 10.02
C LYS A 87 -10.71 0.64 9.36
N MET A 88 -11.42 -0.16 10.15
CA MET A 88 -12.55 -0.99 9.73
C MET A 88 -13.78 -0.53 10.51
N SER A 89 -14.61 0.28 9.85
CA SER A 89 -15.75 0.93 10.50
C SER A 89 -15.33 1.75 11.72
N ASN A 90 -15.48 1.21 12.94
CA ASN A 90 -15.14 1.88 14.19
C ASN A 90 -13.81 1.40 14.78
N ASP A 91 -13.30 0.24 14.34
CA ASP A 91 -12.07 -0.32 14.87
C ASP A 91 -10.86 0.17 14.08
N ALA A 92 -9.77 0.42 14.78
CA ALA A 92 -8.53 0.94 14.21
C ALA A 92 -7.34 0.13 14.71
N PHE A 93 -6.44 -0.23 13.79
CA PHE A 93 -5.28 -1.08 14.08
C PHE A 93 -4.06 -0.61 13.31
N ILE A 94 -2.88 -0.85 13.87
CA ILE A 94 -1.60 -0.77 13.16
C ILE A 94 -1.16 -2.19 12.85
N PHE A 95 -0.91 -2.46 11.58
CA PHE A 95 -0.34 -3.72 11.12
C PHE A 95 1.06 -3.49 10.58
N ARG A 96 1.93 -4.49 10.77
CA ARG A 96 3.26 -4.53 10.19
C ARG A 96 3.26 -5.53 9.04
N ASN A 97 3.62 -5.05 7.85
CA ASN A 97 3.85 -5.89 6.69
C ASN A 97 5.35 -6.17 6.55
N GLU A 98 5.71 -7.44 6.61
CA GLU A 98 7.05 -7.95 6.33
C GLU A 98 6.97 -8.91 5.15
N VAL A 99 7.83 -8.70 4.16
CA VAL A 99 7.84 -9.52 2.95
C VAL A 99 9.13 -10.33 2.95
N SER A 100 9.03 -11.63 2.70
CA SER A 100 10.24 -12.47 2.57
C SER A 100 11.15 -11.93 1.47
N ASP A 101 12.47 -12.00 1.67
CA ASP A 101 13.47 -11.57 0.68
C ASP A 101 13.18 -12.16 -0.71
N PHE A 102 12.77 -13.43 -0.75
CA PHE A 102 12.40 -14.13 -1.97
C PHE A 102 11.21 -13.47 -2.67
N ALA A 103 10.10 -13.26 -1.96
CA ALA A 103 8.93 -12.63 -2.53
C ALA A 103 9.21 -11.18 -2.94
N ALA A 104 10.01 -10.44 -2.17
CA ALA A 104 10.40 -9.08 -2.47
C ALA A 104 11.13 -8.98 -3.82
N VAL A 105 12.02 -9.94 -4.10
CA VAL A 105 12.74 -10.04 -5.38
C VAL A 105 11.85 -10.57 -6.51
N ALA A 106 11.00 -11.56 -6.22
CA ALA A 106 10.10 -12.15 -7.22
C ALA A 106 9.11 -11.14 -7.80
N PHE A 107 8.67 -10.18 -6.97
CA PHE A 107 7.72 -9.13 -7.36
C PHE A 107 8.38 -7.75 -7.54
N ASP A 108 9.72 -7.68 -7.59
CA ASP A 108 10.42 -6.41 -7.82
C ASP A 108 10.21 -5.92 -9.26
N SER A 109 9.95 -4.63 -9.41
CA SER A 109 9.78 -3.97 -10.70
C SER A 109 11.02 -3.21 -11.16
N LYS A 110 12.04 -3.10 -10.31
CA LYS A 110 13.31 -2.44 -10.67
C LYS A 110 13.96 -3.14 -11.86
N GLN A 111 14.25 -2.37 -12.91
CA GLN A 111 14.83 -2.89 -14.14
C GLN A 111 16.15 -3.64 -13.90
N SER A 112 17.01 -3.15 -13.00
CA SER A 112 18.27 -3.80 -12.65
C SER A 112 18.05 -5.20 -12.07
N THR A 113 17.10 -5.35 -11.14
CA THR A 113 16.71 -6.63 -10.54
C THR A 113 16.17 -7.58 -11.61
N VAL A 114 15.22 -7.11 -12.43
CA VAL A 114 14.58 -7.93 -13.48
C VAL A 114 15.60 -8.41 -14.52
N VAL A 115 16.52 -7.53 -14.94
CA VAL A 115 17.57 -7.89 -15.91
C VAL A 115 18.53 -8.93 -15.31
N ARG A 116 18.96 -8.76 -14.05
CA ARG A 116 19.86 -9.71 -13.38
C ARG A 116 19.21 -11.08 -13.21
N ILE A 117 17.95 -11.14 -12.77
CA ILE A 117 17.21 -12.41 -12.66
C ILE A 117 17.08 -13.09 -14.02
N LYS A 118 16.81 -12.33 -15.09
CA LYS A 118 16.72 -12.90 -16.45
C LYS A 118 18.07 -13.46 -16.94
N GLN A 119 19.20 -12.88 -16.54
CA GLN A 119 20.53 -13.44 -16.83
C GLN A 119 20.73 -14.76 -16.09
N LEU A 120 20.54 -14.77 -14.76
CA LEU A 120 20.65 -15.97 -13.94
C LEU A 120 19.68 -17.08 -14.36
N PHE A 121 18.50 -16.71 -14.87
CA PHE A 121 17.55 -17.65 -15.44
C PHE A 121 18.09 -18.33 -16.71
N LYS A 122 18.79 -17.60 -17.58
CA LYS A 122 19.42 -18.20 -18.77
C LYS A 122 20.52 -19.19 -18.40
N GLU A 123 21.20 -18.96 -17.29
CA GLU A 123 22.27 -19.84 -16.79
C GLU A 123 21.72 -21.08 -16.08
N THR A 124 20.62 -20.93 -15.33
CA THR A 124 20.10 -21.99 -14.44
C THR A 124 18.89 -22.74 -15.00
N GLY A 125 18.15 -22.14 -15.94
CA GLY A 125 16.88 -22.67 -16.45
C GLY A 125 15.70 -22.60 -15.48
N SER A 126 15.88 -22.08 -14.26
CA SER A 126 14.85 -22.04 -13.21
C SER A 126 14.77 -20.68 -12.53
N THR A 127 13.57 -20.08 -12.52
CA THR A 127 13.35 -18.77 -11.87
C THR A 127 13.56 -18.85 -10.36
N TYR A 128 13.18 -19.97 -9.73
CA TYR A 128 13.38 -20.18 -8.31
C TYR A 128 14.88 -20.18 -7.95
N THR A 129 15.68 -20.93 -8.71
CA THR A 129 17.14 -21.00 -8.51
C THR A 129 17.80 -19.65 -8.79
N ALA A 130 17.37 -18.96 -9.84
CA ALA A 130 17.87 -17.63 -10.20
C ALA A 130 17.63 -16.59 -9.09
N ILE A 131 16.46 -16.59 -8.47
CA ILE A 131 16.15 -15.68 -7.35
C ILE A 131 17.02 -15.99 -6.13
N ASN A 132 17.19 -17.26 -5.77
CA ASN A 132 18.03 -17.64 -4.63
C ASN A 132 19.50 -17.27 -4.85
N LEU A 133 20.05 -17.49 -6.05
CA LEU A 133 21.40 -17.05 -6.39
C LEU A 133 21.55 -15.52 -6.30
N TYR A 134 20.57 -14.78 -6.82
CA TYR A 134 20.57 -13.32 -6.70
C TYR A 134 20.56 -12.85 -5.24
N LEU A 135 19.80 -13.52 -4.37
CA LEU A 135 19.79 -13.22 -2.94
C LEU A 135 21.14 -13.52 -2.28
N GLU A 136 21.79 -14.62 -2.64
CA GLU A 136 23.14 -14.95 -2.17
C GLU A 136 24.18 -13.91 -2.62
N GLU A 137 24.13 -13.47 -3.88
CA GLU A 137 24.99 -12.39 -4.40
C GLU A 137 24.83 -11.11 -3.57
N ARG A 138 23.58 -10.71 -3.29
CA ARG A 138 23.31 -9.53 -2.46
C ARG A 138 23.81 -9.69 -1.03
N ARG A 139 23.67 -10.88 -0.43
CA ARG A 139 24.18 -11.14 0.93
C ARG A 139 25.70 -11.06 1.00
N LYS A 140 26.43 -11.49 -0.04
CA LYS A 140 27.91 -11.39 -0.08
C LYS A 140 28.41 -9.97 -0.30
N GLN A 141 27.63 -9.12 -0.98
CA GLN A 141 28.02 -7.75 -1.31
C GLN A 141 27.74 -6.76 -0.17
N TYR A 142 26.74 -7.03 0.67
CA TYR A 142 26.25 -6.12 1.71
C TYR A 142 26.22 -6.73 3.14
N GLY A 143 26.63 -7.99 3.29
CA GLY A 143 26.84 -8.64 4.59
C GLY A 143 28.29 -8.55 5.02
#